data_AF-A0A6G1JFN4-F1
#
_entry.id   AF-A0A6G1JFN4-F1
#
_cell.length_a   1.000
_cell.length_b   1.000
_cell.length_c   1.000
_cell.angle_alpha   90.00
_cell.angle_beta   90.00
_cell.angle_gamma   90.00
#
_symmetry.space_group_name_H-M   'P 1'
#
loop_
_entity.id
_entity.type
_entity.pdbx_description
1 polymer ?
#
loop_
_entity_poly.entity_id
_entity_poly.type
_entity_poly.pdbx_seq_one_letter_code
_entity_poly.pdbx_strand_id
1 'polypeptide(L)'
;TFPFTLWDAAYIFLRPHSLPGGKWHDPFFGPMVQWAETDHIYGKQGWEGKEGFTAAQGVINMLEVTLYMVYFSIVYRNGGVWHKKPFGGREAAWAVLVGFAAGVVTATKPSLYFTRKIFSDYSYTGHNDRHPVFTLWGFMNLLYISASSYMIITFGNNILDGLCAVPKMGAKTTKKNQ
;
A
#
# COMPACT_ATOMS: atom_id res chain seq x y z
N THR A 1 0.65 2.50 -6.42
CA THR A 1 -0.49 1.94 -5.66
C THR A 1 -1.72 2.79 -5.83
N PHE A 2 -1.68 4.09 -5.55
CA PHE A 2 -2.72 5.02 -6.01
C PHE A 2 -2.65 5.23 -7.54
N PRO A 3 -3.77 5.34 -8.29
CA PRO A 3 -5.17 5.28 -7.84
C PRO A 3 -5.77 3.86 -7.77
N PHE A 4 -5.00 2.83 -8.14
CA PHE A 4 -5.47 1.44 -8.18
C PHE A 4 -6.03 0.94 -6.84
N THR A 5 -5.42 1.29 -5.71
CA THR A 5 -5.88 0.88 -4.37
C THR A 5 -7.23 1.48 -3.98
N LEU A 6 -7.52 2.70 -4.44
CA LEU A 6 -8.83 3.32 -4.25
C LEU A 6 -9.90 2.61 -5.10
N TRP A 7 -9.53 2.27 -6.35
CA TRP A 7 -10.40 1.51 -7.25
C TRP A 7 -10.70 0.11 -6.71
N ASP A 8 -9.71 -0.59 -6.15
CA ASP A 8 -9.88 -1.88 -5.47
C ASP A 8 -10.82 -1.75 -4.26
N ALA A 9 -10.62 -0.76 -3.39
CA ALA A 9 -11.52 -0.52 -2.25
C ALA A 9 -12.97 -0.24 -2.70
N ALA A 10 -13.15 0.55 -3.76
CA ALA A 10 -14.45 0.82 -4.34
C ALA A 10 -15.10 -0.46 -4.90
N TYR A 11 -14.33 -1.31 -5.56
CA TYR A 11 -14.81 -2.61 -6.04
C TYR A 11 -15.33 -3.48 -4.89
N ILE A 12 -14.60 -3.58 -3.77
CA ILE A 12 -15.01 -4.37 -2.60
C ILE A 12 -16.28 -3.80 -1.95
N PHE A 13 -16.30 -2.50 -1.65
CA PHE A 13 -17.38 -1.90 -0.87
C PHE A 13 -18.68 -1.72 -1.64
N LEU A 14 -18.62 -1.67 -2.98
CA LEU A 14 -19.81 -1.55 -3.82
C LEU A 14 -20.43 -2.91 -4.19
N ARG A 15 -19.95 -4.02 -3.62
CA ARG A 15 -20.60 -5.33 -3.80
C ARG A 15 -22.01 -5.32 -3.20
N PRO A 16 -23.01 -5.94 -3.87
CA PRO A 16 -22.87 -6.78 -5.07
C PRO A 16 -22.90 -6.01 -6.40
N HIS A 17 -23.14 -4.70 -6.41
CA HIS A 17 -23.31 -3.92 -7.65
C HIS A 17 -22.05 -3.79 -8.51
N SER A 18 -20.87 -4.01 -7.92
CA SER A 18 -19.59 -4.07 -8.62
C SER A 18 -19.28 -5.46 -9.21
N LEU A 19 -19.99 -6.52 -8.80
CA LEU A 19 -19.81 -7.89 -9.32
C LEU A 19 -20.48 -8.05 -10.69
N PRO A 20 -20.08 -9.06 -11.49
CA PRO A 20 -20.72 -9.35 -12.78
C PRO A 20 -22.25 -9.40 -12.70
N GLY A 21 -22.92 -8.71 -13.62
CA GLY A 21 -24.38 -8.52 -13.62
C GLY A 21 -24.88 -7.37 -12.72
N GLY A 22 -23.99 -6.70 -11.98
CA GLY A 22 -24.30 -5.52 -11.19
C GLY A 22 -24.24 -4.22 -11.99
N LYS A 23 -25.03 -3.22 -11.57
CA LYS A 23 -25.15 -1.88 -12.17
C LYS A 23 -23.81 -1.22 -12.52
N TRP A 24 -22.80 -1.39 -11.67
CA TRP A 24 -21.53 -0.66 -11.77
C TRP A 24 -20.40 -1.51 -12.38
N HIS A 25 -20.67 -2.78 -12.69
CA HIS A 25 -19.67 -3.71 -13.16
C HIS A 25 -19.08 -3.31 -14.51
N ASP A 26 -19.88 -3.31 -15.57
CA ASP A 26 -19.40 -3.02 -16.92
C ASP A 26 -18.79 -1.61 -17.05
N PRO A 27 -19.37 -0.55 -16.44
CA PRO A 27 -18.82 0.81 -16.59
C PRO A 27 -17.47 1.03 -15.89
N PHE A 28 -17.20 0.36 -14.77
CA PHE A 28 -16.05 0.69 -13.91
C PHE A 28 -15.21 -0.48 -13.43
N PHE A 29 -15.77 -1.69 -13.36
CA PHE A 29 -15.14 -2.85 -12.73
C PHE A 29 -14.97 -4.06 -13.67
N GLY A 30 -15.23 -3.92 -14.97
CA GLY A 30 -15.06 -4.99 -15.96
C GLY A 30 -13.70 -5.71 -15.89
N PRO A 31 -12.55 -5.00 -15.74
CA PRO A 31 -11.26 -5.67 -15.60
C PRO A 31 -11.11 -6.53 -14.33
N MET A 32 -11.96 -6.36 -13.32
CA MET A 32 -11.93 -7.20 -12.11
C MET A 32 -12.42 -8.63 -12.34
N VAL A 33 -13.07 -8.93 -13.47
CA VAL A 33 -13.49 -10.31 -13.81
C VAL A 33 -12.30 -11.25 -13.81
N GLN A 34 -11.22 -10.89 -14.50
CA GLN A 34 -10.02 -11.72 -14.59
C GLN A 34 -9.38 -11.97 -13.21
N TRP A 35 -9.41 -10.96 -12.34
CA TRP A 35 -8.93 -11.07 -10.97
C TRP A 35 -9.83 -11.97 -10.12
N ALA A 36 -11.15 -11.84 -10.25
CA ALA A 36 -12.15 -12.63 -9.55
C ALA A 36 -12.20 -14.09 -10.01
N GLU A 37 -11.86 -14.38 -11.28
CA GLU A 37 -11.69 -15.74 -11.81
C GLU A 37 -10.40 -16.39 -11.31
N THR A 38 -9.33 -15.59 -11.16
CA THR A 38 -8.05 -16.09 -10.63
C THR A 38 -8.11 -16.28 -9.12
N ASP A 39 -8.72 -15.38 -8.36
CA ASP A 39 -8.92 -15.55 -6.93
C ASP A 39 -10.39 -15.29 -6.58
N HIS A 40 -11.10 -16.39 -6.34
CA HIS A 40 -12.53 -16.39 -6.13
C HIS A 40 -12.99 -15.61 -4.89
N ILE A 41 -12.07 -15.23 -4.00
CA ILE A 41 -12.37 -14.34 -2.87
C ILE A 41 -12.79 -12.94 -3.35
N TYR A 42 -12.31 -12.52 -4.53
CA TYR A 42 -12.73 -11.27 -5.17
C TYR A 42 -14.06 -11.42 -5.92
N GLY A 43 -14.48 -12.65 -6.20
CA GLY A 43 -15.70 -12.94 -6.94
C GLY A 43 -16.94 -13.14 -6.08
N LYS A 44 -17.97 -13.67 -6.74
CA LYS A 44 -19.25 -13.99 -6.13
C LYS A 44 -19.13 -15.02 -4.99
N GLN A 45 -18.22 -15.99 -5.11
CA GLN A 45 -17.96 -17.00 -4.08
C GLN A 45 -17.53 -16.36 -2.75
N GLY A 46 -16.56 -15.43 -2.77
CA GLY A 46 -16.13 -14.71 -1.57
C GLY A 46 -17.24 -13.84 -0.96
N TRP A 47 -18.06 -13.20 -1.81
CA TRP A 47 -19.19 -12.39 -1.36
C TRP A 47 -20.30 -13.23 -0.70
N GLU A 48 -20.75 -14.29 -1.34
CA GLU A 48 -21.82 -15.17 -0.83
C GLU A 48 -21.37 -15.96 0.40
N GLY A 49 -20.10 -16.35 0.44
CA GLY A 49 -19.47 -16.97 1.61
C GLY A 49 -19.26 -16.02 2.81
N LYS A 50 -19.59 -14.72 2.66
CA LYS A 50 -19.35 -13.67 3.66
C LYS A 50 -17.90 -13.63 4.15
N GLU A 51 -16.96 -13.82 3.23
CA GLU A 51 -15.54 -13.84 3.55
C GLU A 51 -15.03 -12.43 3.86
N GLY A 52 -14.69 -12.20 5.14
CA GLY A 52 -14.38 -10.86 5.67
C GLY A 52 -13.01 -10.32 5.27
N PHE A 53 -12.08 -11.16 4.82
CA PHE A 53 -10.72 -10.73 4.53
C PHE A 53 -10.64 -9.60 3.49
N THR A 54 -11.41 -9.67 2.40
CA THR A 54 -11.38 -8.65 1.34
C THR A 54 -11.96 -7.32 1.81
N ALA A 55 -13.00 -7.34 2.64
CA ALA A 55 -13.55 -6.13 3.25
C ALA A 55 -12.55 -5.48 4.21
N ALA A 56 -11.88 -6.28 5.04
CA ALA A 56 -10.80 -5.80 5.91
C ALA A 56 -9.65 -5.19 5.10
N GLN A 57 -9.24 -5.83 3.99
CA GLN A 57 -8.26 -5.27 3.06
C GLN A 57 -8.72 -3.94 2.46
N GLY A 58 -10.00 -3.82 2.09
CA GLY A 58 -10.59 -2.57 1.60
C GLY A 58 -10.43 -1.41 2.59
N VAL A 59 -10.56 -1.66 3.90
CA VAL A 59 -10.32 -0.64 4.94
C VAL A 59 -8.84 -0.22 4.95
N ILE A 60 -7.92 -1.19 4.86
CA ILE A 60 -6.47 -0.89 4.80
C ILE A 60 -6.09 -0.20 3.48
N ASN A 61 -6.83 -0.43 2.38
CA ASN A 61 -6.68 0.35 1.15
C ASN A 61 -7.08 1.81 1.35
N MET A 62 -8.18 2.08 2.06
CA MET A 62 -8.57 3.46 2.38
C MET A 62 -7.54 4.17 3.28
N LEU A 63 -6.95 3.45 4.23
CA LEU A 63 -5.84 3.98 5.04
C LEU A 63 -4.64 4.35 4.17
N GLU A 64 -4.23 3.44 3.26
CA GLU A 64 -3.12 3.71 2.33
C GLU A 64 -3.39 4.93 1.44
N VAL A 65 -4.60 5.02 0.86
CA VAL A 65 -5.00 6.19 0.05
C VAL A 65 -4.91 7.47 0.88
N THR A 66 -5.38 7.44 2.13
CA THR A 66 -5.31 8.59 3.04
C THR A 66 -3.86 9.02 3.28
N LEU A 67 -2.97 8.07 3.57
CA LEU A 67 -1.55 8.37 3.80
C LEU A 67 -0.89 8.98 2.55
N TYR A 68 -1.19 8.46 1.35
CA TYR A 68 -0.66 9.06 0.12
C TYR A 68 -1.22 10.45 -0.15
N MET A 69 -2.51 10.68 0.11
CA MET A 69 -3.11 12.02 -0.06
C MET A 69 -2.49 13.02 0.90
N VAL A 70 -2.22 12.63 2.15
CA VAL A 70 -1.51 13.47 3.13
C VAL A 70 -0.08 13.74 2.66
N TYR A 71 0.67 12.70 2.29
CA TYR A 71 2.03 12.85 1.76
C TYR A 71 2.07 13.79 0.56
N PHE A 72 1.20 13.55 -0.43
CA PHE A 72 1.09 14.38 -1.62
C PHE A 72 0.74 15.83 -1.28
N SER A 73 -0.19 16.06 -0.35
CA SER A 73 -0.56 17.41 0.10
C SER A 73 0.62 18.16 0.68
N ILE A 74 1.43 17.52 1.54
CA ILE A 74 2.64 18.12 2.12
C ILE A 74 3.64 18.46 1.02
N VAL A 75 3.98 17.50 0.15
CA VAL A 75 4.98 17.71 -0.91
C VAL A 75 4.52 18.76 -1.93
N TYR A 76 3.23 18.77 -2.28
CA TYR A 76 2.64 19.73 -3.20
C TYR A 76 2.71 21.16 -2.65
N ARG A 77 2.28 21.37 -1.40
CA ARG A 77 2.32 22.68 -0.74
C ARG A 77 3.73 23.24 -0.57
N ASN A 78 4.74 22.35 -0.46
CA ASN A 78 6.13 22.73 -0.31
C ASN A 78 6.91 22.79 -1.65
N GLY A 79 6.21 22.71 -2.80
CA GLY A 79 6.82 22.85 -4.13
C GLY A 79 7.62 21.64 -4.62
N GLY A 80 7.58 20.52 -3.90
CA GLY A 80 8.38 19.32 -4.21
C GLY A 80 7.92 18.57 -5.46
N VAL A 81 6.62 18.59 -5.79
CA VAL A 81 6.08 17.82 -6.93
C VAL A 81 6.45 18.44 -8.28
N TRP A 82 6.22 19.74 -8.45
CA TRP A 82 6.36 20.42 -9.74
C TRP A 82 7.72 21.08 -9.93
N HIS A 83 8.28 21.62 -8.85
CA HIS A 83 9.50 22.42 -8.94
C HIS A 83 10.73 21.63 -8.47
N LYS A 84 10.55 20.34 -8.11
CA LYS A 84 11.57 19.46 -7.52
C LYS A 84 12.37 20.16 -6.41
N LYS A 85 11.73 21.09 -5.71
CA LYS A 85 12.40 21.93 -4.72
C LYS A 85 12.59 21.09 -3.46
N PRO A 86 13.84 20.83 -3.03
CA PRO A 86 14.05 20.22 -1.74
C PRO A 86 13.49 21.15 -0.66
N PHE A 87 12.76 20.58 0.29
CA PHE A 87 12.26 21.29 1.45
C PHE A 87 12.71 20.55 2.71
N GLY A 88 12.99 21.30 3.77
CA GLY A 88 13.50 20.79 5.04
C GLY A 88 12.60 21.19 6.21
N GLY A 89 13.06 20.88 7.43
CA GLY A 89 12.35 21.24 8.66
C GLY A 89 11.16 20.33 8.97
N ARG A 90 10.18 20.86 9.71
CA ARG A 90 9.05 20.08 10.26
C ARG A 90 8.18 19.45 9.16
N GLU A 91 7.94 20.16 8.07
CA GLU A 91 7.14 19.65 6.96
C GLU A 91 7.83 18.47 6.26
N ALA A 92 9.15 18.55 6.06
CA ALA A 92 9.92 17.45 5.51
C ALA A 92 9.92 16.23 6.44
N ALA A 93 10.05 16.46 7.75
CA ALA A 93 9.94 15.39 8.74
C ALA A 93 8.57 14.69 8.69
N TRP A 94 7.47 15.46 8.59
CA TRP A 94 6.14 14.88 8.40
C TRP A 94 6.00 14.10 7.10
N ALA A 95 6.51 14.63 5.98
CA ALA A 95 6.47 13.93 4.70
C ALA A 95 7.20 12.59 4.79
N VAL A 96 8.40 12.57 5.39
CA VAL A 96 9.18 11.33 5.58
C VAL A 96 8.45 10.34 6.49
N LEU A 97 7.87 10.79 7.61
CA LEU A 97 7.12 9.93 8.53
C LEU A 97 5.88 9.31 7.88
N VAL A 98 5.08 10.12 7.18
CA VAL A 98 3.88 9.64 6.49
C VAL A 98 4.25 8.71 5.33
N GLY A 99 5.30 9.05 4.57
CA GLY A 99 5.81 8.21 3.49
C GLY A 99 6.32 6.86 3.99
N PHE A 100 7.03 6.83 5.11
CA PHE A 100 7.46 5.60 5.77
C PHE A 100 6.27 4.75 6.21
N ALA A 101 5.29 5.35 6.90
CA ALA A 101 4.08 4.65 7.34
C ALA A 101 3.28 4.09 6.15
N ALA A 102 3.15 4.85 5.06
CA ALA A 102 2.53 4.37 3.84
C ALA A 102 3.25 3.14 3.28
N GLY A 103 4.59 3.19 3.19
CA GLY A 103 5.40 2.04 2.77
C GLY A 103 5.16 0.79 3.63
N VAL A 104 5.11 0.93 4.95
CA VAL A 104 4.83 -0.20 5.88
C VAL A 104 3.43 -0.77 5.66
N VAL A 105 2.41 0.09 5.54
CA VAL A 105 1.02 -0.35 5.30
C VAL A 105 0.92 -1.08 3.96
N THR A 106 1.52 -0.55 2.91
CA THR A 106 1.52 -1.17 1.58
C THR A 106 2.28 -2.49 1.57
N ALA A 107 3.41 -2.61 2.28
CA ALA A 107 4.17 -3.86 2.38
C ALA A 107 3.44 -4.95 3.18
N THR A 108 2.70 -4.56 4.22
CA THR A 108 1.99 -5.51 5.11
C THR A 108 0.86 -6.25 4.39
N LYS A 109 0.15 -5.56 3.48
CA LYS A 109 -0.98 -6.15 2.74
C LYS A 109 -0.64 -7.39 1.91
N PRO A 110 0.34 -7.36 0.98
CA PRO A 110 0.71 -8.54 0.22
C PRO A 110 1.18 -9.66 1.15
N SER A 111 1.91 -9.37 2.24
CA SER A 111 2.27 -10.39 3.24
C SER A 111 1.05 -11.08 3.83
N LEU A 112 0.03 -10.31 4.29
CA LEU A 112 -1.21 -10.89 4.80
C LEU A 112 -1.95 -11.71 3.74
N TYR A 113 -1.90 -11.29 2.47
CA TYR A 113 -2.50 -12.04 1.38
C TYR A 113 -1.82 -13.39 1.16
N PHE A 114 -0.48 -13.41 1.07
CA PHE A 114 0.32 -14.63 0.94
C PHE A 114 0.05 -15.57 2.11
N THR A 115 0.13 -15.06 3.33
CA THR A 115 -0.05 -15.85 4.56
C THR A 115 -1.47 -16.41 4.66
N ARG A 116 -2.52 -15.62 4.35
CA ARG A 116 -3.90 -16.11 4.34
C ARG A 116 -4.09 -17.26 3.35
N LYS A 117 -3.53 -17.15 2.15
CA LYS A 117 -3.63 -18.19 1.12
C LYS A 117 -3.01 -19.51 1.57
N ILE A 118 -1.85 -19.44 2.25
CA ILE A 118 -1.20 -20.61 2.85
C ILE A 118 -2.06 -21.20 3.97
N PHE A 119 -2.62 -20.36 4.85
CA PHE A 119 -3.42 -20.82 6.00
C PHE A 119 -4.83 -21.27 5.64
N SER A 120 -5.34 -20.91 4.46
CA SER A 120 -6.64 -21.35 3.95
C SER A 120 -6.55 -22.53 2.98
N ASP A 121 -5.41 -23.21 2.94
CA ASP A 121 -5.11 -24.31 2.01
C ASP A 121 -5.51 -24.00 0.55
N TYR A 122 -5.22 -22.77 0.11
CA TYR A 122 -5.49 -22.31 -1.24
C TYR A 122 -6.98 -22.36 -1.65
N SER A 123 -7.93 -22.37 -0.70
CA SER A 123 -9.38 -22.54 -0.91
C SER A 123 -10.03 -21.74 -2.06
N TYR A 124 -9.53 -20.53 -2.37
CA TYR A 124 -10.06 -19.66 -3.42
C TYR A 124 -9.19 -19.57 -4.69
N THR A 125 -8.05 -20.28 -4.73
CA THR A 125 -7.06 -20.16 -5.81
C THR A 125 -6.48 -21.50 -6.28
N GLY A 126 -6.74 -22.59 -5.57
CA GLY A 126 -6.22 -23.93 -5.88
C GLY A 126 -6.77 -24.53 -7.17
N HIS A 127 -7.83 -23.93 -7.74
CA HIS A 127 -8.44 -24.34 -9.00
C HIS A 127 -7.69 -23.86 -10.25
N ASN A 128 -6.74 -22.94 -10.11
CA ASN A 128 -6.04 -22.37 -11.27
C ASN A 128 -4.85 -23.21 -11.72
N ASP A 129 -4.58 -23.16 -13.03
CA ASP A 129 -3.26 -23.47 -13.55
C ASP A 129 -2.20 -22.58 -12.91
N ARG A 130 -0.99 -23.12 -12.70
CA ARG A 130 0.11 -22.41 -12.01
C ARG A 130 0.46 -21.07 -12.71
N HIS A 131 0.28 -20.97 -14.02
CA HIS A 131 0.72 -19.84 -14.83
C HIS A 131 0.01 -18.49 -14.51
N PRO A 132 -1.34 -18.38 -14.52
CA PRO A 132 -2.04 -17.13 -14.14
C PRO A 132 -1.75 -16.67 -12.71
N VAL A 133 -1.60 -17.60 -11.77
CA VAL A 133 -1.29 -17.31 -10.36
C VAL A 133 0.10 -16.68 -10.21
N PHE A 134 1.09 -17.11 -10.98
CA PHE A 134 2.44 -16.53 -10.91
C PHE A 134 2.58 -15.22 -11.69
N THR A 135 1.95 -15.11 -12.86
CA THR A 135 2.15 -13.96 -13.77
C THR A 135 1.26 -12.77 -13.46
N LEU A 136 -0.02 -12.97 -13.16
CA LEU A 136 -0.93 -11.85 -12.85
C LEU A 136 -0.83 -11.48 -11.36
N TRP A 137 -0.88 -12.49 -10.50
CA TRP A 137 -0.92 -12.29 -9.06
C TRP A 137 0.48 -12.19 -8.43
N GLY A 138 1.37 -13.13 -8.71
CA GLY A 138 2.73 -13.14 -8.14
C GLY A 138 3.56 -11.91 -8.53
N PHE A 139 3.64 -11.61 -9.84
CA PHE A 139 4.43 -10.49 -10.35
C PHE A 139 3.95 -9.13 -9.80
N MET A 140 2.64 -8.87 -9.81
CA MET A 140 2.10 -7.61 -9.28
C MET A 140 2.38 -7.45 -7.79
N ASN A 141 2.17 -8.50 -6.98
CA ASN A 141 2.48 -8.42 -5.55
C ASN A 141 3.99 -8.22 -5.28
N LEU A 142 4.88 -8.83 -6.07
CA LEU A 142 6.33 -8.60 -5.97
C LEU A 142 6.71 -7.16 -6.31
N LEU A 143 6.07 -6.56 -7.31
CA LEU A 143 6.26 -5.15 -7.64
C LEU A 143 5.83 -4.24 -6.47
N TYR A 144 4.70 -4.54 -5.83
CA TYR A 144 4.23 -3.80 -4.66
C TYR A 144 5.18 -3.91 -3.46
N ILE A 145 5.66 -5.12 -3.17
CA ILE A 145 6.64 -5.34 -2.10
C ILE A 145 7.94 -4.57 -2.40
N SER A 146 8.42 -4.62 -3.65
CA SER A 146 9.65 -3.95 -4.05
C SER A 146 9.56 -2.43 -3.91
N ALA A 147 8.49 -1.82 -4.43
CA ALA A 147 8.26 -0.38 -4.33
C ALA A 147 8.11 0.06 -2.85
N SER A 148 7.39 -0.72 -2.05
CA SER A 148 7.18 -0.42 -0.62
C SER A 148 8.48 -0.55 0.18
N SER A 149 9.29 -1.57 -0.12
CA SER A 149 10.59 -1.76 0.51
C SER A 149 11.53 -0.60 0.21
N TYR A 150 11.53 -0.13 -1.05
CA TYR A 150 12.29 1.06 -1.43
C TYR A 150 11.85 2.32 -0.66
N MET A 151 10.54 2.53 -0.48
CA MET A 151 10.02 3.63 0.33
C MET A 151 10.45 3.52 1.79
N ILE A 152 10.31 2.34 2.41
CA ILE A 152 10.69 2.08 3.80
C ILE A 152 12.17 2.36 4.00
N ILE A 153 13.04 1.86 3.10
CA ILE A 153 14.49 2.07 3.20
C ILE A 153 14.83 3.55 3.01
N THR A 154 14.28 4.21 1.99
CA THR A 154 14.61 5.61 1.68
C THR A 154 14.17 6.55 2.79
N PHE A 155 12.90 6.48 3.20
CA PHE A 155 12.38 7.32 4.28
C PHE A 155 12.98 6.94 5.63
N GLY A 156 13.22 5.65 5.88
CA GLY A 156 13.91 5.16 7.07
C GLY A 156 15.32 5.76 7.19
N ASN A 157 16.09 5.76 6.10
CA ASN A 157 17.40 6.40 6.07
C ASN A 157 17.30 7.91 6.32
N ASN A 158 16.32 8.61 5.74
CA ASN A 158 16.14 10.04 6.02
C ASN A 158 15.80 10.33 7.50
N ILE A 159 15.03 9.45 8.16
CA ILE A 159 14.79 9.54 9.61
C ILE A 159 16.11 9.35 10.37
N LEU A 160 16.87 8.31 10.02
CA LEU A 160 18.15 8.01 10.67
C LEU A 160 19.15 9.16 10.49
N ASP A 161 19.30 9.68 9.28
CA ASP A 161 20.19 10.81 8.97
C ASP A 161 19.80 12.05 9.79
N GLY A 162 18.50 12.34 9.87
CA GLY A 162 17.98 13.45 10.68
C GLY A 162 18.27 13.31 12.18
N LEU A 163 18.18 12.09 12.72
CA LEU A 163 18.47 11.80 14.14
C LEU A 163 19.98 11.76 14.42
N CYS A 164 20.78 11.23 13.51
CA CYS A 164 22.24 11.13 13.63
C CYS A 164 22.94 12.48 13.46
N ALA A 165 22.33 13.43 12.74
CA ALA A 165 22.84 14.80 12.61
C ALA A 165 22.74 15.60 13.92
N VAL A 166 21.96 15.13 14.90
CA VAL A 166 21.88 15.75 16.23
C VAL A 166 23.14 15.36 17.01
N PRO A 167 23.96 16.33 17.49
CA PRO A 167 25.08 16.02 18.36
C PRO A 167 24.58 15.24 19.57
N LYS A 168 25.27 14.14 19.93
CA LYS A 168 24.94 13.38 21.15
C LYS A 168 24.95 14.37 22.33
N MET A 169 23.77 14.61 22.91
CA MET A 169 23.62 15.40 24.13
C MET A 169 24.47 14.74 25.22
N GLY A 170 25.65 15.32 25.49
CA GLY A 170 26.62 14.76 26.44
C GLY A 170 28.08 15.10 26.16
N ALA A 171 28.46 15.45 24.93
CA ALA A 171 29.82 15.93 24.68
C ALA A 171 29.93 17.41 25.09
N LYS A 172 30.09 17.67 26.40
CA LYS A 172 30.55 18.97 26.90
C LYS A 172 31.85 19.30 26.16
N THR A 173 31.82 20.32 25.30
CA THR A 173 33.03 20.93 24.76
C THR A 173 33.76 21.55 25.95
N THR A 174 34.71 20.82 26.53
CA THR A 174 35.68 21.41 27.44
C THR A 174 36.51 22.38 26.60
N LYS A 175 36.14 23.65 26.58
CA LYS A 175 37.03 24.72 26.14
C LYS A 175 38.25 24.67 27.05
N LYS A 176 39.36 24.12 26.54
CA LYS A 176 40.69 24.32 27.13
C LYS A 176 41.05 25.78 26.85
N ASN A 177 40.83 26.64 27.84
CA ASN A 177 41.60 27.88 27.95
C ASN A 177 43.01 27.48 28.40
N GLN A 178 43.97 27.59 27.49
CA GLN A 178 45.39 27.83 27.78
C GLN A 178 46.01 28.51 26.58
#